data_AF-A0A1H9Z9K6-F1
#
_entry.id   AF-A0A1H9Z9K6-F1
#
_cell.length_a   1.000
_cell.length_b   1.000
_cell.length_c   1.000
_cell.angle_alpha   90.00
_cell.angle_beta   90.00
_cell.angle_gamma   90.00
#
_symmetry.space_group_name_H-M   'P 1'
#
loop_
_entity.id
_entity.type
_entity.pdbx_description
1 polymer ?
#
loop_
_entity_poly.entity_id
_entity_poly.type
_entity_poly.pdbx_seq_one_letter_code
_entity_poly.pdbx_strand_id
1 'polypeptide(L)'
;MNLEAERSLPLKKHIIDLVPASHGGLVRKASQEYGISESDIIDMSASLNPLGSPFDHPEYGLDLSSLFAASKPGMYHYPDNRYLQYKEAAASFLGDGINAVNIVPGNGSCETIRLVAECMLDTNDTVGIPQPTFDEYEQQCRIMGANIRYFEHEGLMDISDEALDDVKILFVCNPNNPTGKLIPRDDILDLAKRCEANGTLLFVDEAFIELADPSQSVADVAATNDHVFVLRSLTKNFAIPGIRLGFGVASEKMALALNTARLSWNLGSVPDVVGTSLLEMEGGCYSKYLALSRSFIEQERDYLVERLSGIYGFKPLPSTVNYVLVDISQLLMDSVELTERLASHGILVRDCSSFYLLDNDYIRIAVRTRDETDLLIQAIGDVLTESGKEYAEEKLKQTIECAASGEPASRNTCEYYPCHFPGQDCTFCFCPFYPCEDSRTGGRWIDSTTGGKVWSCEGCTIIHRKEVVQDVLKILMRDIETEDNLKVAWERVIVPNL
;
A
#
# COMPACT_ATOMS: atom_id res chain seq x y z
N MET A 1 -17.52 -2.54 22.38
CA MET A 1 -18.19 -1.39 23.01
C MET A 1 -19.70 -1.60 22.91
N ASN A 2 -20.49 -1.14 23.88
CA ASN A 2 -21.93 -1.46 23.95
C ASN A 2 -22.73 -0.48 23.06
N LEU A 3 -23.10 -0.93 21.84
CA LEU A 3 -23.73 -0.12 20.78
C LEU A 3 -25.03 0.59 21.22
N GLU A 4 -25.74 0.09 22.23
CA GLU A 4 -26.94 0.75 22.76
C GLU A 4 -26.64 2.04 23.54
N ALA A 5 -25.45 2.16 24.15
CA ALA A 5 -25.05 3.35 24.87
C ALA A 5 -24.65 4.51 23.93
N GLU A 6 -24.16 4.21 22.73
CA GLU A 6 -23.72 5.20 21.73
C GLU A 6 -24.89 5.93 21.07
N ARG A 7 -26.06 5.28 20.95
CA ARG A 7 -27.31 5.91 20.45
C ARG A 7 -27.87 7.01 21.35
N SER A 8 -27.29 7.24 22.53
CA SER A 8 -27.63 8.34 23.44
C SER A 8 -26.79 9.62 23.24
N LEU A 9 -25.74 9.57 22.41
CA LEU A 9 -24.90 10.73 22.12
C LEU A 9 -25.63 11.66 21.14
N PRO A 10 -25.58 12.99 21.34
CA PRO A 10 -26.19 13.97 20.43
C PRO A 10 -25.34 14.16 19.15
N LEU A 11 -24.95 13.05 18.49
CA LEU A 11 -24.16 13.02 17.27
C LEU A 11 -25.06 12.75 16.05
N LYS A 12 -24.59 13.13 14.86
CA LYS A 12 -25.25 12.73 13.60
C LYS A 12 -25.26 11.20 13.50
N LYS A 13 -26.40 10.62 13.11
CA LYS A 13 -26.59 9.16 13.08
C LYS A 13 -25.53 8.43 12.23
N HIS A 14 -25.16 8.99 11.07
CA HIS A 14 -24.17 8.40 10.17
C HIS A 14 -22.72 8.49 10.69
N ILE A 15 -22.48 9.09 11.85
CA ILE A 15 -21.15 9.12 12.50
C ILE A 15 -20.99 7.99 13.51
N ILE A 16 -22.09 7.57 14.15
CA ILE A 16 -22.05 6.60 15.26
C ILE A 16 -21.44 5.27 14.81
N ASP A 17 -21.82 4.80 13.63
CA ASP A 17 -21.39 3.49 13.10
C ASP A 17 -20.22 3.62 12.09
N LEU A 18 -19.64 4.81 11.91
CA LEU A 18 -18.61 5.04 10.90
C LEU A 18 -17.23 4.61 11.40
N VAL A 19 -16.63 3.64 10.71
CA VAL A 19 -15.27 3.18 10.97
C VAL A 19 -14.27 4.11 10.28
N PRO A 20 -13.18 4.54 10.94
CA PRO A 20 -12.13 5.34 10.29
C PRO A 20 -11.48 4.61 9.11
N ALA A 21 -11.09 5.37 8.08
CA ALA A 21 -10.28 4.86 6.98
C ALA A 21 -8.93 4.29 7.49
N SER A 22 -8.46 3.23 6.85
CA SER A 22 -7.20 2.56 7.20
C SER A 22 -6.04 3.09 6.36
N HIS A 23 -4.89 3.33 7.01
CA HIS A 23 -3.70 3.93 6.39
C HIS A 23 -2.44 3.17 6.76
N GLY A 24 -1.44 3.21 5.86
CA GLY A 24 -0.07 2.81 6.17
C GLY A 24 0.68 3.86 7.00
N GLY A 25 2.00 3.74 7.09
CA GLY A 25 2.85 4.67 7.83
C GLY A 25 2.84 4.45 9.35
N LEU A 26 2.55 3.23 9.79
CA LEU A 26 2.35 2.88 11.20
C LEU A 26 3.67 2.54 11.94
N VAL A 27 4.76 3.26 11.63
CA VAL A 27 6.11 3.04 12.19
C VAL A 27 6.10 2.99 13.71
N ARG A 28 5.47 3.98 14.36
CA ARG A 28 5.38 4.05 15.82
C ARG A 28 4.59 2.89 16.43
N LYS A 29 3.52 2.43 15.76
CA LYS A 29 2.75 1.28 16.22
C LYS A 29 3.62 0.02 16.15
N ALA A 30 4.24 -0.22 15.00
CA ALA A 30 5.12 -1.37 14.82
C ALA A 30 6.30 -1.38 15.80
N SER A 31 6.92 -0.22 16.05
CA SER A 31 7.99 -0.09 17.04
C SER A 31 7.53 -0.51 18.45
N GLN A 32 6.34 -0.06 18.86
CA GLN A 32 5.78 -0.41 20.18
C GLN A 32 5.39 -1.88 20.29
N GLU A 33 4.91 -2.47 19.21
CA GLU A 33 4.40 -3.84 19.16
C GLU A 33 5.54 -4.87 19.11
N TYR A 34 6.56 -4.63 18.29
CA TYR A 34 7.65 -5.59 18.05
C TYR A 34 8.96 -5.25 18.78
N GLY A 35 9.03 -4.10 19.46
CA GLY A 35 10.23 -3.69 20.21
C GLY A 35 11.42 -3.29 19.32
N ILE A 36 11.17 -2.99 18.04
CA ILE A 36 12.16 -2.52 17.07
C ILE A 36 12.24 -0.99 17.15
N SER A 37 13.44 -0.40 17.09
CA SER A 37 13.59 1.06 17.05
C SER A 37 12.91 1.64 15.80
N GLU A 38 12.26 2.81 15.91
CA GLU A 38 11.68 3.51 14.74
C GLU A 38 12.71 3.77 13.63
N SER A 39 13.99 3.94 13.99
CA SER A 39 15.10 4.13 13.03
C SER A 39 15.46 2.89 12.22
N ASP A 40 15.12 1.71 12.75
CA ASP A 40 15.51 0.41 12.19
C ASP A 40 14.35 -0.20 11.38
N ILE A 41 13.19 0.45 11.39
CA ILE A 41 12.02 0.06 10.59
C ILE A 41 12.13 0.68 9.20
N ILE A 42 12.03 -0.17 8.18
CA ILE A 42 11.92 0.26 6.79
C ILE A 42 10.43 0.35 6.45
N ASP A 43 9.94 1.58 6.28
CA ASP A 43 8.55 1.83 5.91
C ASP A 43 8.36 1.87 4.39
N MET A 44 7.91 0.75 3.83
CA MET A 44 7.45 0.64 2.45
C MET A 44 5.92 0.65 2.35
N SER A 45 5.21 0.90 3.45
CA SER A 45 3.75 1.01 3.47
C SER A 45 3.28 2.40 3.07
N ALA A 46 4.11 3.43 3.29
CA ALA A 46 3.90 4.81 2.85
C ALA A 46 4.67 5.13 1.55
N SER A 47 3.95 5.53 0.51
CA SER A 47 4.52 5.80 -0.82
C SER A 47 5.11 7.21 -0.93
N LEU A 48 6.30 7.42 -0.38
CA LEU A 48 7.06 8.67 -0.50
C LEU A 48 8.04 8.63 -1.69
N ASN A 49 8.55 9.78 -2.11
CA ASN A 49 9.59 9.84 -3.13
C ASN A 49 10.86 9.11 -2.64
N PRO A 50 11.31 8.03 -3.29
CA PRO A 50 12.46 7.25 -2.83
C PRO A 50 13.81 7.94 -3.05
N LEU A 51 13.84 9.04 -3.82
CA LEU A 51 15.03 9.90 -3.91
C LEU A 51 15.27 10.73 -2.63
N GLY A 52 14.35 10.69 -1.66
CA GLY A 52 14.42 11.53 -0.45
C GLY A 52 13.89 12.93 -0.73
N SER A 53 14.13 13.88 0.17
CA SER A 53 13.63 15.26 0.05
C SER A 53 14.62 16.13 -0.73
N PRO A 54 14.19 17.19 -1.45
CA PRO A 54 15.13 18.14 -2.07
C PRO A 54 16.15 18.74 -1.09
N PHE A 55 15.82 18.78 0.20
CA PHE A 55 16.70 19.26 1.27
C PHE A 55 17.92 18.36 1.50
N ASP A 56 17.86 17.10 1.05
CA ASP A 56 18.96 16.14 1.13
C ASP A 56 19.94 16.29 -0.07
N HIS A 57 19.63 17.19 -1.01
CA HIS A 57 20.33 17.41 -2.27
C HIS A 57 20.72 18.90 -2.43
N PRO A 58 21.86 19.33 -1.87
CA PRO A 58 22.27 20.75 -1.80
C PRO A 58 22.34 21.47 -3.16
N GLU A 59 22.51 20.74 -4.26
CA GLU A 59 22.53 21.27 -5.63
C GLU A 59 21.23 21.97 -6.05
N TYR A 60 20.10 21.69 -5.38
CA TYR A 60 18.82 22.37 -5.63
C TYR A 60 18.66 23.65 -4.79
N GLY A 61 19.65 24.02 -3.97
CA GLY A 61 19.69 25.31 -3.29
C GLY A 61 18.67 25.50 -2.16
N LEU A 62 18.08 24.40 -1.67
CA LEU A 62 17.13 24.42 -0.56
C LEU A 62 17.79 23.89 0.71
N ASP A 63 17.65 24.63 1.82
CA ASP A 63 18.13 24.21 3.14
C ASP A 63 16.99 24.29 4.16
N LEU A 64 16.59 23.13 4.68
CA LEU A 64 15.47 23.02 5.62
C LEU A 64 15.72 23.81 6.92
N SER A 65 16.97 23.85 7.38
CA SER A 65 17.34 24.58 8.61
C SER A 65 17.11 26.08 8.46
N SER A 66 17.51 26.64 7.32
CA SER A 66 17.29 28.04 6.95
C SER A 66 15.80 28.36 6.80
N LEU A 67 15.01 27.47 6.19
CA LEU A 67 13.55 27.65 6.06
C LEU A 67 12.85 27.62 7.42
N PHE A 68 13.25 26.72 8.33
CA PHE A 68 12.75 26.73 9.70
C PHE A 68 13.11 28.02 10.43
N ALA A 69 14.34 28.51 10.29
CA ALA A 69 14.74 29.80 10.83
C ALA A 69 13.90 30.96 10.25
N ALA A 70 13.61 30.94 8.95
CA ALA A 70 12.78 31.94 8.27
C ALA A 70 11.30 31.89 8.70
N SER A 71 10.78 30.71 9.05
CA SER A 71 9.40 30.54 9.54
C SER A 71 9.20 30.98 11.00
N LYS A 72 10.29 31.08 11.78
CA LYS A 72 10.26 31.33 13.23
C LYS A 72 9.55 32.65 13.62
N PRO A 73 9.78 33.80 12.94
CA PRO A 73 9.02 35.02 13.24
C PRO A 73 7.51 34.84 13.08
N GLY A 74 7.09 34.05 12.08
CA GLY A 74 5.69 33.73 11.82
C GLY A 74 5.05 32.85 12.89
N MET A 75 5.80 32.21 13.78
CA MET A 75 5.21 31.43 14.89
C MET A 75 4.60 32.31 15.99
N TYR A 76 4.98 33.59 16.06
CA TYR A 76 4.48 34.54 17.06
C TYR A 76 3.31 35.40 16.54
N HIS A 77 2.88 35.17 15.30
CA HIS A 77 1.79 35.88 14.65
C HIS A 77 0.88 34.88 13.94
N TYR A 78 -0.41 35.20 13.80
CA TYR A 78 -1.24 34.42 12.89
C TYR A 78 -0.76 34.62 11.45
N PRO A 79 -0.73 33.56 10.62
CA PRO A 79 -0.46 33.68 9.19
C PRO A 79 -1.41 34.68 8.51
N ASP A 80 -0.99 35.28 7.40
CA ASP A 80 -1.92 35.96 6.52
C ASP A 80 -2.83 34.91 5.88
N ASN A 81 -4.10 34.88 6.30
CA ASN A 81 -5.06 33.88 5.85
C ASN A 81 -5.30 33.92 4.33
N ARG A 82 -4.79 34.91 3.58
CA ARG A 82 -4.89 34.92 2.12
C ARG A 82 -3.87 34.00 1.43
N TYR A 83 -2.75 33.69 2.08
CA TYR A 83 -1.67 32.83 1.55
C TYR A 83 -1.21 33.20 0.13
N LEU A 84 -1.07 34.50 -0.16
CA LEU A 84 -0.85 34.98 -1.53
C LEU A 84 0.44 34.41 -2.15
N GLN A 85 1.54 34.42 -1.40
CA GLN A 85 2.84 33.91 -1.88
C GLN A 85 2.76 32.41 -2.19
N TYR A 86 2.19 31.61 -1.29
CA TYR A 86 1.96 30.19 -1.52
C TYR A 86 1.09 29.93 -2.77
N LYS A 87 0.02 30.70 -2.94
CA LYS A 87 -0.88 30.57 -4.09
C LYS A 87 -0.20 30.96 -5.41
N GLU A 88 0.63 32.01 -5.40
CA GLU A 88 1.43 32.44 -6.55
C GLU A 88 2.49 31.39 -6.92
N ALA A 89 3.18 30.84 -5.92
CA ALA A 89 4.15 29.76 -6.10
C ALA A 89 3.47 28.48 -6.63
N ALA A 90 2.32 28.08 -6.08
CA ALA A 90 1.56 26.92 -6.55
C ALA A 90 1.07 27.07 -8.00
N ALA A 91 0.58 28.26 -8.37
CA ALA A 91 0.20 28.52 -9.76
C ALA A 91 1.42 28.45 -10.70
N SER A 92 2.53 29.08 -10.32
CA SER A 92 3.78 29.05 -11.09
C SER A 92 4.37 27.65 -11.23
N PHE A 93 4.26 26.83 -10.19
CA PHE A 93 4.71 25.43 -10.17
C PHE A 93 4.00 24.58 -11.23
N LEU A 94 2.71 24.86 -11.48
CA LEU A 94 1.91 24.14 -12.47
C LEU A 94 2.08 24.68 -13.89
N GLY A 95 2.40 25.96 -14.05
CA GLY A 95 2.70 26.59 -15.33
C GLY A 95 1.53 27.39 -15.92
N ASP A 96 1.56 27.56 -17.24
CA ASP A 96 0.67 28.49 -17.95
C ASP A 96 -0.81 28.12 -17.82
N GLY A 97 -1.67 29.15 -17.76
CA GLY A 97 -3.13 29.00 -17.71
C GLY A 97 -3.73 28.88 -16.31
N ILE A 98 -2.89 28.82 -15.27
CA ILE A 98 -3.33 28.75 -13.86
C ILE A 98 -2.80 29.97 -13.11
N ASN A 99 -3.67 30.63 -12.36
CA ASN A 99 -3.33 31.82 -11.58
C ASN A 99 -3.54 31.58 -10.09
N ALA A 100 -2.97 32.44 -9.26
CA ALA A 100 -3.14 32.36 -7.80
C ALA A 100 -4.62 32.31 -7.39
N VAL A 101 -5.53 32.98 -8.10
CA VAL A 101 -6.97 32.96 -7.82
C VAL A 101 -7.61 31.57 -7.94
N ASN A 102 -7.02 30.66 -8.72
CA ASN A 102 -7.49 29.28 -8.91
C ASN A 102 -7.06 28.33 -7.77
N ILE A 103 -6.15 28.77 -6.90
CA ILE A 103 -5.54 27.91 -5.88
C ILE A 103 -6.32 27.94 -4.56
N VAL A 104 -6.57 26.75 -4.01
CA VAL A 104 -7.14 26.53 -2.68
C VAL A 104 -6.09 25.86 -1.79
N PRO A 105 -5.42 26.59 -0.87
CA PRO A 105 -4.40 25.99 0.01
C PRO A 105 -4.99 24.93 0.93
N GLY A 106 -4.27 23.81 1.12
CA GLY A 106 -4.71 22.69 1.96
C GLY A 106 -3.61 22.12 2.85
N ASN A 107 -3.96 21.80 4.09
CA ASN A 107 -3.14 21.15 5.11
C ASN A 107 -3.02 19.64 4.83
N GLY A 108 -2.53 19.32 3.64
CA GLY A 108 -2.56 18.00 3.04
C GLY A 108 -3.90 17.65 2.35
N SER A 109 -3.88 16.54 1.62
CA SER A 109 -4.99 16.11 0.76
C SER A 109 -6.30 15.88 1.50
N CYS A 110 -6.27 15.27 2.69
CA CYS A 110 -7.49 14.93 3.44
C CYS A 110 -8.30 16.17 3.86
N GLU A 111 -7.64 17.29 4.21
CA GLU A 111 -8.37 18.55 4.49
C GLU A 111 -9.10 19.02 3.23
N THR A 112 -8.44 18.94 2.07
CA THR A 112 -9.03 19.42 0.80
C THR A 112 -10.20 18.54 0.36
N ILE A 113 -10.05 17.21 0.46
CA ILE A 113 -11.16 16.26 0.19
C ILE A 113 -12.36 16.59 1.09
N ARG A 114 -12.10 16.82 2.38
CA ARG A 114 -13.13 17.17 3.35
C ARG A 114 -13.80 18.51 3.03
N LEU A 115 -13.01 19.53 2.72
CA LEU A 115 -13.51 20.86 2.35
C LEU A 115 -14.47 20.78 1.16
N VAL A 116 -14.10 20.02 0.11
CA VAL A 116 -14.97 19.86 -1.06
C VAL A 116 -16.25 19.12 -0.68
N ALA A 117 -16.16 18.04 0.10
CA ALA A 117 -17.35 17.33 0.59
C ALA A 117 -18.29 18.25 1.39
N GLU A 118 -17.75 19.08 2.29
CA GLU A 118 -18.53 20.04 3.10
C GLU A 118 -19.22 21.13 2.27
N CYS A 119 -18.60 21.56 1.17
CA CYS A 119 -19.15 22.61 0.32
C CYS A 119 -20.16 22.12 -0.71
N MET A 120 -20.11 20.83 -1.07
CA MET A 120 -20.83 20.29 -2.23
C MET A 120 -21.92 19.28 -1.87
N LEU A 121 -21.91 18.69 -0.67
CA LEU A 121 -22.79 17.59 -0.30
C LEU A 121 -23.78 17.97 0.79
N ASP A 122 -25.05 17.68 0.54
CA ASP A 122 -26.09 17.56 1.54
C ASP A 122 -26.30 16.09 1.97
N THR A 123 -27.04 15.89 3.06
CA THR A 123 -27.39 14.53 3.50
C THR A 123 -28.26 13.83 2.45
N ASN A 124 -27.92 12.57 2.13
CA ASN A 124 -28.49 11.71 1.10
C ASN A 124 -28.11 12.03 -0.35
N ASP A 125 -27.25 13.02 -0.61
CA ASP A 125 -26.65 13.19 -1.94
C ASP A 125 -25.87 11.94 -2.34
N THR A 126 -25.75 11.67 -3.65
CA THR A 126 -25.02 10.51 -4.16
C THR A 126 -23.64 10.90 -4.68
N VAL A 127 -22.62 10.11 -4.32
CA VAL A 127 -21.23 10.27 -4.74
C VAL A 127 -20.76 9.02 -5.47
N GLY A 128 -20.10 9.20 -6.61
CA GLY A 128 -19.48 8.15 -7.41
C GLY A 128 -18.04 7.90 -6.97
N ILE A 129 -17.71 6.64 -6.63
CA ILE A 129 -16.36 6.23 -6.23
C ILE A 129 -15.96 4.96 -7.01
N PRO A 130 -15.01 5.06 -7.95
CA PRO A 130 -14.43 3.90 -8.64
C PRO A 130 -13.50 3.15 -7.71
N GLN A 131 -13.74 1.84 -7.52
CA GLN A 131 -13.01 0.98 -6.61
C GLN A 131 -12.14 -0.03 -7.38
N PRO A 132 -11.00 -0.48 -6.80
CA PRO A 132 -10.41 0.00 -5.56
C PRO A 132 -9.81 1.41 -5.70
N THR A 133 -10.02 2.27 -4.70
CA THR A 133 -9.35 3.58 -4.62
C THR A 133 -9.12 4.05 -3.17
N PHE A 134 -8.65 5.27 -2.96
CA PHE A 134 -8.34 5.81 -1.64
C PHE A 134 -9.59 5.99 -0.73
N ASP A 135 -9.60 5.29 0.40
CA ASP A 135 -10.72 5.21 1.36
C ASP A 135 -11.21 6.58 1.91
N GLU A 136 -10.37 7.61 1.90
CA GLU A 136 -10.75 8.94 2.42
C GLU A 136 -11.86 9.60 1.62
N TYR A 137 -12.02 9.31 0.33
CA TYR A 137 -13.12 9.89 -0.45
C TYR A 137 -14.47 9.44 0.13
N GLU A 138 -14.62 8.13 0.35
CA GLU A 138 -15.81 7.56 0.97
C GLU A 138 -15.99 8.06 2.40
N GLN A 139 -14.91 8.04 3.19
CA GLN A 139 -14.96 8.45 4.59
C GLN A 139 -15.48 9.88 4.75
N GLN A 140 -14.92 10.83 3.99
CA GLN A 140 -15.32 12.23 4.10
C GLN A 140 -16.75 12.48 3.59
N CYS A 141 -17.19 11.75 2.55
CA CYS A 141 -18.56 11.82 2.05
C CYS A 141 -19.58 11.22 3.03
N ARG A 142 -19.26 10.09 3.68
CA ARG A 142 -20.13 9.48 4.70
C ARG A 142 -20.30 10.37 5.93
N ILE A 143 -19.29 11.15 6.29
CA ILE A 143 -19.41 12.13 7.38
C ILE A 143 -20.39 13.27 7.02
N MET A 144 -20.59 13.56 5.73
CA MET A 144 -21.66 14.47 5.27
C MET A 144 -23.04 13.79 5.22
N GLY A 145 -23.09 12.47 5.35
CA GLY A 145 -24.30 11.67 5.21
C GLY A 145 -24.67 11.36 3.76
N ALA A 146 -23.69 11.38 2.85
CA ALA A 146 -23.89 11.02 1.45
C ALA A 146 -24.01 9.50 1.25
N ASN A 147 -24.71 9.11 0.18
CA ASN A 147 -24.78 7.76 -0.34
C ASN A 147 -23.62 7.52 -1.32
N ILE A 148 -23.07 6.31 -1.33
CA ILE A 148 -21.96 5.94 -2.21
C ILE A 148 -22.48 5.04 -3.33
N ARG A 149 -22.19 5.43 -4.58
CA ARG A 149 -22.36 4.62 -5.78
C ARG A 149 -20.98 4.13 -6.20
N TYR A 150 -20.78 2.82 -6.11
CA TYR A 150 -19.52 2.20 -6.49
C TYR A 150 -19.46 1.95 -8.00
N PHE A 151 -18.29 2.20 -8.57
CA PHE A 151 -17.93 1.84 -9.94
C PHE A 151 -16.69 0.95 -9.91
N GLU A 152 -16.44 0.19 -10.97
CA GLU A 152 -15.15 -0.49 -11.12
C GLU A 152 -14.14 0.49 -11.71
N HIS A 153 -12.97 0.62 -11.08
CA HIS A 153 -11.92 1.52 -11.56
C HIS A 153 -11.45 1.14 -12.98
N GLU A 154 -11.42 -0.15 -13.32
CA GLU A 154 -11.05 -0.59 -14.67
C GLU A 154 -12.07 -0.16 -15.74
N GLY A 155 -13.35 -0.10 -15.39
CA GLY A 155 -14.45 0.31 -16.27
C GLY A 155 -14.83 1.79 -16.15
N LEU A 156 -13.98 2.64 -15.57
CA LEU A 156 -14.29 4.06 -15.33
C LEU A 156 -14.66 4.81 -16.62
N MET A 157 -14.00 4.49 -17.74
CA MET A 157 -14.30 5.11 -19.04
C MET A 157 -15.60 4.59 -19.67
N ASP A 158 -16.06 3.41 -19.24
CA ASP A 158 -17.24 2.72 -19.75
C ASP A 158 -18.51 3.01 -18.93
N ILE A 159 -18.41 3.78 -17.84
CA ILE A 159 -19.58 4.27 -17.10
C ILE A 159 -20.52 4.97 -18.09
N SER A 160 -21.83 4.72 -18.04
CA SER A 160 -22.79 5.40 -18.92
C SER A 160 -23.17 6.78 -18.38
N ASP A 161 -23.71 7.66 -19.22
CA ASP A 161 -24.14 8.99 -18.77
C ASP A 161 -25.28 8.88 -17.74
N GLU A 162 -26.20 7.92 -17.90
CA GLU A 162 -27.27 7.65 -16.93
C GLU A 162 -26.73 7.19 -15.57
N ALA A 163 -25.56 6.58 -15.55
CA ALA A 163 -24.92 6.18 -14.30
C ALA A 163 -24.31 7.38 -13.55
N LEU A 164 -24.13 8.52 -14.23
CA LEU A 164 -23.75 9.81 -13.64
C LEU A 164 -24.97 10.62 -13.17
N ASP A 165 -26.20 10.24 -13.56
CA ASP A 165 -27.41 10.91 -13.09
C ASP A 165 -27.48 10.91 -11.56
N ASP A 166 -27.84 12.08 -11.01
CA ASP A 166 -27.91 12.38 -9.58
C ASP A 166 -26.59 12.23 -8.80
N VAL A 167 -25.46 11.95 -9.48
CA VAL A 167 -24.13 11.95 -8.85
C VAL A 167 -23.66 13.39 -8.70
N LYS A 168 -23.47 13.84 -7.46
CA LYS A 168 -22.95 15.17 -7.14
C LYS A 168 -21.46 15.29 -7.43
N ILE A 169 -20.69 14.27 -7.06
CA ILE A 169 -19.24 14.22 -7.22
C ILE A 169 -18.86 12.83 -7.72
N LEU A 170 -18.07 12.78 -8.79
CA LEU A 170 -17.34 11.58 -9.21
C LEU A 170 -15.86 11.75 -8.84
N PHE A 171 -15.35 10.88 -7.97
CA PHE A 171 -13.93 10.87 -7.62
C PHE A 171 -13.12 10.05 -8.62
N VAL A 172 -11.96 10.54 -9.03
CA VAL A 172 -10.99 9.84 -9.86
C VAL A 172 -9.61 10.07 -9.30
N CYS A 173 -8.91 9.02 -8.89
CA CYS A 173 -7.51 9.11 -8.47
C CYS A 173 -6.60 8.80 -9.66
N ASN A 174 -5.74 9.74 -10.07
CA ASN A 174 -4.92 9.61 -11.26
C ASN A 174 -3.48 10.12 -11.05
N PRO A 175 -2.47 9.24 -10.96
CA PRO A 175 -2.56 7.77 -10.97
C PRO A 175 -3.28 7.20 -9.74
N ASN A 176 -3.99 6.09 -9.92
CA ASN A 176 -4.86 5.54 -8.89
C ASN A 176 -4.10 4.86 -7.75
N ASN A 177 -4.55 5.07 -6.52
CA ASN A 177 -4.12 4.34 -5.33
C ASN A 177 -5.19 3.30 -4.95
N PRO A 178 -4.93 1.98 -4.96
CA PRO A 178 -3.61 1.37 -4.78
C PRO A 178 -2.99 0.79 -6.05
N THR A 179 -3.69 0.80 -7.18
CA THR A 179 -3.28 0.08 -8.41
C THR A 179 -2.04 0.67 -9.10
N GLY A 180 -1.77 1.96 -8.92
CA GLY A 180 -0.71 2.69 -9.60
C GLY A 180 -0.98 2.98 -11.08
N LYS A 181 -2.22 2.77 -11.55
CA LYS A 181 -2.61 2.98 -12.95
C LYS A 181 -2.83 4.46 -13.25
N LEU A 182 -2.11 4.97 -14.24
CA LEU A 182 -2.33 6.30 -14.84
C LEU A 182 -3.32 6.18 -16.00
N ILE A 183 -4.38 6.99 -15.93
CA ILE A 183 -5.35 7.21 -16.99
C ILE A 183 -4.83 8.35 -17.88
N PRO A 184 -4.79 8.18 -19.21
CA PRO A 184 -4.40 9.22 -20.13
C PRO A 184 -5.24 10.49 -19.97
N ARG A 185 -4.60 11.64 -20.18
CA ARG A 185 -5.23 12.96 -20.08
C ARG A 185 -6.51 13.05 -20.92
N ASP A 186 -6.45 12.61 -22.18
CA ASP A 186 -7.57 12.72 -23.12
C ASP A 186 -8.82 11.99 -22.63
N ASP A 187 -8.65 10.86 -21.94
CA ASP A 187 -9.75 10.08 -21.36
C ASP A 187 -10.38 10.84 -20.17
N ILE A 188 -9.56 11.46 -19.31
CA ILE A 188 -10.04 12.33 -18.23
C ILE A 188 -10.77 13.56 -18.80
N LEU A 189 -10.30 14.12 -19.93
CA LEU A 189 -10.96 15.23 -20.60
C LEU A 189 -12.32 14.85 -21.19
N ASP A 190 -12.46 13.64 -21.71
CA ASP A 190 -13.75 13.13 -22.17
C ASP A 190 -14.71 12.96 -20.99
N LEU A 191 -14.25 12.31 -19.91
CA LEU A 191 -15.03 12.16 -18.68
C LEU A 191 -15.43 13.51 -18.07
N ALA A 192 -14.56 14.52 -18.11
CA ALA A 192 -14.86 15.87 -17.64
C ALA A 192 -16.04 16.50 -18.39
N LYS A 193 -16.10 16.36 -19.72
CA LYS A 193 -17.22 16.86 -20.54
C LYS A 193 -18.52 16.15 -20.20
N ARG A 194 -18.45 14.84 -19.96
CA ARG A 194 -19.61 14.02 -19.59
C ARG A 194 -20.13 14.38 -18.20
N CYS A 195 -19.25 14.58 -17.22
CA CYS A 195 -19.61 15.09 -15.89
C CYS A 195 -20.26 16.48 -15.97
N GLU A 196 -19.68 17.41 -16.74
CA GLU A 196 -20.24 18.75 -16.95
C GLU A 196 -21.65 18.70 -17.56
N ALA A 197 -21.86 17.86 -18.58
CA ALA A 197 -23.17 17.67 -19.21
C ALA A 197 -24.24 17.15 -18.25
N ASN A 198 -23.84 16.39 -17.22
CA ASN A 198 -24.72 15.83 -16.19
C ASN A 198 -24.79 16.69 -14.90
N GLY A 199 -24.07 17.82 -14.86
CA GLY A 199 -23.99 18.65 -13.66
C GLY A 199 -23.23 18.00 -12.49
N THR A 200 -22.45 16.96 -12.77
CA THR A 200 -21.59 16.27 -11.80
C THR A 200 -20.25 17.00 -11.68
N LEU A 201 -19.73 17.13 -10.45
CA LEU A 201 -18.35 17.57 -10.23
C LEU A 201 -17.40 16.40 -10.45
N LEU A 202 -16.46 16.52 -11.38
CA LEU A 202 -15.32 15.61 -11.49
C LEU A 202 -14.21 16.05 -10.53
N PHE A 203 -13.97 15.28 -9.48
CA PHE A 203 -12.85 15.46 -8.57
C PHE A 203 -11.69 14.55 -9.01
N VAL A 204 -10.59 15.14 -9.46
CA VAL A 204 -9.39 14.41 -9.88
C VAL A 204 -8.31 14.55 -8.82
N ASP A 205 -8.00 13.46 -8.11
CA ASP A 205 -6.88 13.37 -7.19
C ASP A 205 -5.60 13.03 -7.93
N GLU A 206 -4.75 14.03 -8.11
CA GLU A 206 -3.48 13.90 -8.79
C GLU A 206 -2.30 13.99 -7.80
N ALA A 207 -2.46 13.44 -6.60
CA ALA A 207 -1.45 13.45 -5.54
C ALA A 207 -0.12 12.75 -5.86
N PHE A 208 -0.03 12.01 -6.98
CA PHE A 208 1.18 11.33 -7.43
C PHE A 208 1.62 11.76 -8.86
N ILE A 209 0.94 12.72 -9.49
CA ILE A 209 1.15 13.00 -10.92
C ILE A 209 2.58 13.51 -11.20
N GLU A 210 3.17 14.28 -10.28
CA GLU A 210 4.51 14.82 -10.45
C GLU A 210 5.60 13.74 -10.46
N LEU A 211 5.33 12.61 -9.78
CA LEU A 211 6.22 11.44 -9.72
C LEU A 211 5.91 10.41 -10.82
N ALA A 212 4.80 10.55 -11.55
CA ALA A 212 4.45 9.72 -12.69
C ALA A 212 4.75 10.46 -14.00
N ASP A 213 3.79 11.25 -14.47
CA ASP A 213 3.91 12.07 -15.67
C ASP A 213 3.07 13.34 -15.52
N PRO A 214 3.68 14.50 -15.18
CA PRO A 214 2.96 15.76 -15.04
C PRO A 214 2.31 16.26 -16.34
N SER A 215 2.66 15.71 -17.51
CA SER A 215 1.98 16.06 -18.76
C SER A 215 0.55 15.48 -18.87
N GLN A 216 0.23 14.47 -18.05
CA GLN A 216 -1.10 13.85 -18.01
C GLN A 216 -2.10 14.56 -17.07
N SER A 217 -1.63 15.55 -16.29
CA SER A 217 -2.46 16.38 -15.41
C SER A 217 -3.61 17.05 -16.17
N VAL A 218 -4.73 17.35 -15.51
CA VAL A 218 -5.83 18.20 -16.03
C VAL A 218 -6.06 19.49 -15.22
N ALA A 219 -5.09 19.93 -14.43
CA ALA A 219 -5.20 21.13 -13.59
C ALA A 219 -5.55 22.43 -14.34
N ASP A 220 -5.07 22.58 -15.59
CA ASP A 220 -5.40 23.71 -16.45
C ASP A 220 -6.89 23.74 -16.85
N VAL A 221 -7.48 22.56 -17.02
CA VAL A 221 -8.93 22.42 -17.26
C VAL A 221 -9.71 22.76 -16.00
N ALA A 222 -9.26 22.30 -14.83
CA ALA A 222 -9.86 22.68 -13.55
C ALA A 222 -9.87 24.20 -13.34
N ALA A 223 -8.82 24.91 -13.77
CA ALA A 223 -8.74 26.37 -13.65
C ALA A 223 -9.79 27.14 -14.46
N THR A 224 -10.44 26.48 -15.44
CA THR A 224 -11.40 27.12 -16.36
C THR A 224 -12.78 26.45 -16.41
N ASN A 225 -12.94 25.27 -15.80
CA ASN A 225 -14.20 24.52 -15.78
C ASN A 225 -14.80 24.47 -14.36
N ASP A 226 -16.05 24.93 -14.22
CA ASP A 226 -16.81 24.93 -12.96
C ASP A 226 -17.19 23.51 -12.46
N HIS A 227 -16.96 22.47 -13.27
CA HIS A 227 -17.28 21.07 -12.97
C HIS A 227 -16.03 20.17 -12.84
N VAL A 228 -14.84 20.75 -12.76
CA VAL A 228 -13.60 20.00 -12.52
C VAL A 228 -12.83 20.60 -11.35
N PHE A 229 -12.42 19.74 -10.42
CA PHE A 229 -11.54 20.08 -9.31
C PHE A 229 -10.33 19.15 -9.34
N VAL A 230 -9.12 19.71 -9.23
CA VAL A 230 -7.89 18.92 -9.17
C VAL A 230 -7.22 19.08 -7.81
N LEU A 231 -6.87 17.96 -7.18
CA LEU A 231 -6.13 17.92 -5.93
C LEU A 231 -4.63 17.62 -6.18
N ARG A 232 -3.77 18.39 -5.51
CA ARG A 232 -2.32 18.24 -5.49
C ARG A 232 -1.82 17.93 -4.08
N SER A 233 -0.86 17.01 -3.97
CA SER A 233 -0.20 16.66 -2.71
C SER A 233 1.29 16.96 -2.80
N LEU A 234 1.83 17.72 -1.85
CA LEU A 234 3.27 18.02 -1.82
C LEU A 234 4.04 17.04 -0.92
N THR A 235 3.32 16.38 -0.02
CA THR A 235 3.93 15.50 0.99
C THR A 235 4.60 14.27 0.41
N LYS A 236 4.07 13.72 -0.69
CA LYS A 236 4.56 12.51 -1.34
C LYS A 236 5.76 12.84 -2.23
N ASN A 237 5.57 13.82 -3.11
CA ASN A 237 6.53 14.25 -4.13
C ASN A 237 7.87 14.72 -3.54
N PHE A 238 7.83 15.39 -2.38
CA PHE A 238 9.02 15.94 -1.72
C PHE A 238 9.44 15.18 -0.46
N ALA A 239 8.87 13.99 -0.22
CA ALA A 239 9.19 13.09 0.89
C ALA A 239 9.16 13.74 2.30
N ILE A 240 8.20 14.65 2.55
CA ILE A 240 8.06 15.37 3.82
C ILE A 240 6.64 15.24 4.41
N PRO A 241 6.14 14.02 4.65
CA PRO A 241 4.74 13.81 5.03
C PRO A 241 4.32 14.51 6.32
N GLY A 242 5.25 14.76 7.24
CA GLY A 242 5.00 15.46 8.49
C GLY A 242 4.69 16.95 8.35
N ILE A 243 5.03 17.60 7.23
CA ILE A 243 4.78 19.03 7.02
C ILE A 243 3.30 19.33 6.73
N ARG A 244 2.55 18.34 6.23
CA ARG A 244 1.13 18.44 5.85
C ARG A 244 0.84 19.57 4.84
N LEU A 245 1.11 19.32 3.56
CA LEU A 245 0.92 20.32 2.50
C LEU A 245 0.30 19.75 1.22
N GLY A 246 -0.60 20.52 0.65
CA GLY A 246 -1.25 20.28 -0.63
C GLY A 246 -2.08 21.49 -1.04
N PHE A 247 -2.74 21.39 -2.19
CA PHE A 247 -3.67 22.42 -2.63
C PHE A 247 -4.65 21.87 -3.65
N GLY A 248 -5.78 22.55 -3.78
CA GLY A 248 -6.74 22.36 -4.87
C GLY A 248 -6.52 23.36 -6.00
N VAL A 249 -6.85 22.96 -7.21
CA VAL A 249 -7.01 23.82 -8.39
C VAL A 249 -8.46 23.73 -8.84
N ALA A 250 -9.08 24.89 -9.03
CA ALA A 250 -10.46 25.01 -9.47
C ALA A 250 -10.67 26.30 -10.26
N SER A 251 -11.86 26.44 -10.87
CA SER A 251 -12.26 27.68 -11.52
C SER A 251 -12.21 28.84 -10.52
N GLU A 252 -12.01 30.06 -10.97
CA GLU A 252 -11.95 31.23 -10.07
C GLU A 252 -13.16 31.31 -9.13
N LYS A 253 -14.36 31.04 -9.68
CA LYS A 253 -15.62 31.06 -8.93
C LYS A 253 -15.66 29.96 -7.86
N MET A 254 -15.28 28.74 -8.19
CA MET A 254 -15.25 27.63 -7.22
C MET A 254 -14.15 27.84 -6.19
N ALA A 255 -12.94 28.22 -6.62
CA ALA A 255 -11.82 28.49 -5.73
C ALA A 255 -12.14 29.62 -4.74
N LEU A 256 -12.87 30.67 -5.15
CA LEU A 256 -13.34 31.73 -4.27
C LEU A 256 -14.30 31.20 -3.19
N ALA A 257 -15.27 30.36 -3.57
CA ALA A 257 -16.20 29.74 -2.63
C ALA A 257 -15.47 28.82 -1.63
N LEU A 258 -14.59 27.94 -2.12
CA LEU A 258 -13.82 27.04 -1.27
C LEU A 258 -12.85 27.79 -0.35
N ASN A 259 -12.19 28.85 -0.81
CA ASN A 259 -11.35 29.69 0.04
C ASN A 259 -12.15 30.46 1.10
N THR A 260 -13.45 30.71 0.86
CA THR A 260 -14.35 31.31 1.86
C THR A 260 -14.76 30.28 2.93
N ALA A 261 -14.93 29.03 2.53
CA ALA A 261 -15.39 27.95 3.41
C ALA A 261 -14.28 27.26 4.20
N ARG A 262 -13.04 27.22 3.68
CA ARG A 262 -11.92 26.57 4.37
C ARG A 262 -11.66 27.20 5.74
N LEU A 263 -11.10 26.40 6.64
CA LEU A 263 -10.72 26.89 7.95
C LEU A 263 -9.72 28.06 7.82
N SER A 264 -9.99 29.13 8.57
CA SER A 264 -9.04 30.24 8.69
C SER A 264 -7.75 29.74 9.31
N TRP A 265 -6.63 30.18 8.73
CA TRP A 265 -5.28 29.80 9.15
C TRP A 265 -4.99 28.30 9.06
N ASN A 266 -5.54 27.60 8.06
CA ASN A 266 -5.35 26.16 7.91
C ASN A 266 -3.89 25.73 7.67
N LEU A 267 -3.07 26.58 7.06
CA LEU A 267 -1.62 26.40 7.00
C LEU A 267 -0.93 27.19 8.11
N GLY A 268 -0.11 26.49 8.91
CA GLY A 268 0.80 27.14 9.86
C GLY A 268 1.98 27.81 9.15
N SER A 269 2.72 28.66 9.87
CA SER A 269 3.86 29.41 9.30
C SER A 269 4.97 28.51 8.75
N VAL A 270 5.20 27.35 9.36
CA VAL A 270 6.23 26.39 8.92
C VAL A 270 5.82 25.73 7.59
N PRO A 271 4.64 25.09 7.46
CA PRO A 271 4.14 24.61 6.18
C PRO A 271 4.08 25.70 5.09
N ASP A 272 3.63 26.91 5.42
CA ASP A 272 3.54 28.02 4.44
C ASP A 272 4.90 28.36 3.82
N VAL A 273 5.92 28.59 4.65
CA VAL A 273 7.28 28.90 4.18
C VAL A 273 7.92 27.73 3.44
N VAL A 274 7.89 26.53 4.02
CA VAL A 274 8.51 25.34 3.42
C VAL A 274 7.83 24.98 2.10
N GLY A 275 6.50 25.02 2.06
CA GLY A 275 5.71 24.73 0.87
C GLY A 275 5.95 25.73 -0.25
N THR A 276 5.97 27.03 0.07
CA THR A 276 6.25 28.08 -0.91
C THR A 276 7.61 27.87 -1.56
N SER A 277 8.67 27.62 -0.78
CA SER A 277 10.01 27.41 -1.33
C SER A 277 10.14 26.14 -2.19
N LEU A 278 9.41 25.07 -1.87
CA LEU A 278 9.37 23.87 -2.72
C LEU A 278 8.65 24.11 -4.05
N LEU A 279 7.59 24.93 -4.03
CA LEU A 279 6.82 25.29 -5.22
C LEU A 279 7.55 26.28 -6.12
N GLU A 280 8.44 27.11 -5.56
CA GLU A 280 9.29 28.06 -6.28
C GLU A 280 10.50 27.41 -6.99
N MET A 281 10.69 26.10 -6.86
CA MET A 281 11.77 25.39 -7.55
C MET A 281 11.71 25.61 -9.06
N GLU A 282 12.85 25.96 -9.65
CA GLU A 282 12.95 26.26 -11.08
C GLU A 282 12.42 25.09 -11.93
N GLY A 283 11.52 25.39 -12.86
CA GLY A 283 10.87 24.42 -13.73
C GLY A 283 9.60 23.78 -13.14
N GLY A 284 9.22 24.10 -11.90
CA GLY A 284 7.96 23.65 -11.29
C GLY A 284 7.82 22.14 -11.28
N CYS A 285 6.71 21.61 -11.78
CA CYS A 285 6.46 20.17 -11.94
C CYS A 285 7.48 19.46 -12.86
N TYR A 286 8.19 20.21 -13.71
CA TYR A 286 9.28 19.74 -14.57
C TYR A 286 10.68 20.08 -14.03
N SER A 287 10.79 20.47 -12.75
CA SER A 287 12.08 20.75 -12.12
C SER A 287 13.05 19.57 -12.26
N LYS A 288 14.36 19.87 -12.25
CA LYS A 288 15.42 18.86 -12.37
C LYS A 288 15.32 17.77 -11.31
N TYR A 289 14.94 18.13 -10.08
CA TYR A 289 14.73 17.18 -8.99
C TYR A 289 13.58 16.21 -9.27
N LEU A 290 12.41 16.70 -9.71
CA LEU A 290 11.27 15.82 -10.02
C LEU A 290 11.54 14.96 -11.26
N ALA A 291 12.25 15.49 -12.26
CA ALA A 291 12.68 14.70 -13.42
C ALA A 291 13.64 13.56 -13.05
N LEU A 292 14.61 13.84 -12.16
CA LEU A 292 15.49 12.81 -11.60
C LEU A 292 14.69 11.80 -10.77
N SER A 293 13.76 12.27 -9.94
CA SER A 293 12.89 11.42 -9.12
C SER A 293 12.11 10.43 -9.97
N ARG A 294 11.47 10.87 -11.07
CA ARG A 294 10.76 9.99 -12.01
C ARG A 294 11.67 8.92 -12.61
N SER A 295 12.86 9.31 -13.06
CA SER A 295 13.84 8.38 -13.65
C SER A 295 14.35 7.36 -12.64
N PHE A 296 14.54 7.79 -11.39
CA PHE A 296 14.94 6.92 -10.28
C PHE A 296 13.83 5.94 -9.91
N ILE A 297 12.58 6.43 -9.77
CA ILE A 297 11.40 5.60 -9.51
C ILE A 297 11.24 4.53 -10.58
N GLU A 298 11.40 4.86 -11.87
CA GLU A 298 11.31 3.89 -12.96
C GLU A 298 12.32 2.74 -12.78
N GLN A 299 13.60 3.07 -12.59
CA GLN A 299 14.67 2.07 -12.43
C GLN A 299 14.49 1.18 -11.20
N GLU A 300 14.11 1.79 -10.08
CA GLU A 300 13.97 1.07 -8.80
C GLU A 300 12.65 0.28 -8.73
N ARG A 301 11.59 0.76 -9.39
CA ARG A 301 10.34 -0.01 -9.56
C ARG A 301 10.59 -1.24 -10.40
N ASP A 302 11.31 -1.12 -11.51
CA ASP A 302 11.61 -2.25 -12.39
C ASP A 302 12.44 -3.30 -11.64
N TYR A 303 13.41 -2.86 -10.82
CA TYR A 303 14.17 -3.75 -9.95
C TYR A 303 13.30 -4.45 -8.89
N LEU A 304 12.42 -3.71 -8.21
CA LEU A 304 11.48 -4.27 -7.24
C LEU A 304 10.56 -5.32 -7.89
N VAL A 305 10.00 -5.01 -9.06
CA VAL A 305 9.13 -5.92 -9.83
C VAL A 305 9.89 -7.18 -10.25
N GLU A 306 11.12 -7.05 -10.75
CA GLU A 306 11.98 -8.18 -11.11
C GLU A 306 12.20 -9.11 -9.91
N ARG A 307 12.58 -8.54 -8.76
CA ARG A 307 12.88 -9.32 -7.55
C ARG A 307 11.65 -10.02 -6.97
N LEU A 308 10.51 -9.33 -6.89
CA LEU A 308 9.26 -9.91 -6.42
C LEU A 308 8.74 -11.01 -7.35
N SER A 309 8.83 -10.80 -8.67
CA SER A 309 8.39 -11.80 -9.66
C SER A 309 9.21 -13.10 -9.61
N GLY A 310 10.40 -13.06 -9.01
CA GLY A 310 11.24 -14.24 -8.76
C GLY A 310 10.80 -15.09 -7.55
N ILE A 311 9.80 -14.64 -6.78
CA ILE A 311 9.26 -15.31 -5.60
C ILE A 311 7.92 -15.97 -5.97
N TYR A 312 7.80 -17.26 -5.71
CA TYR A 312 6.53 -17.96 -5.92
C TYR A 312 5.42 -17.32 -5.09
N GLY A 313 4.27 -17.11 -5.72
CA GLY A 313 3.07 -16.54 -5.11
C GLY A 313 3.07 -15.02 -4.99
N PHE A 314 4.11 -14.32 -5.44
CA PHE A 314 4.11 -12.86 -5.57
C PHE A 314 3.94 -12.48 -7.04
N LYS A 315 2.86 -11.77 -7.35
CA LYS A 315 2.57 -11.30 -8.71
C LYS A 315 2.40 -9.77 -8.72
N PRO A 316 3.49 -9.02 -8.96
CA PRO A 316 3.44 -7.57 -9.11
C PRO A 316 2.57 -7.16 -10.30
N LEU A 317 1.73 -6.14 -10.12
CA LEU A 317 0.91 -5.55 -11.17
C LEU A 317 1.59 -4.31 -11.79
N PRO A 318 1.32 -3.99 -13.07
CA PRO A 318 1.87 -2.80 -13.71
C PRO A 318 1.51 -1.51 -12.96
N SER A 319 2.49 -0.63 -12.79
CA SER A 319 2.33 0.65 -12.10
C SER A 319 3.17 1.73 -12.80
N THR A 320 2.67 2.97 -12.79
CA THR A 320 3.37 4.15 -13.33
C THR A 320 3.90 5.07 -12.23
N VAL A 321 3.81 4.67 -10.96
CA VAL A 321 4.13 5.49 -9.77
C VAL A 321 5.14 4.82 -8.85
N ASN A 322 5.44 5.48 -7.72
CA ASN A 322 6.38 5.06 -6.68
C ASN A 322 5.85 3.98 -5.73
N TYR A 323 5.01 3.08 -6.23
CA TYR A 323 4.55 1.89 -5.51
C TYR A 323 4.02 0.85 -6.48
N VAL A 324 3.91 -0.40 -6.03
CA VAL A 324 3.43 -1.54 -6.80
C VAL A 324 2.39 -2.30 -5.99
N LEU A 325 1.24 -2.59 -6.61
CA LEU A 325 0.25 -3.50 -6.07
C LEU A 325 0.67 -4.93 -6.41
N VAL A 326 0.64 -5.84 -5.44
CA VAL A 326 1.11 -7.21 -5.58
C VAL A 326 0.00 -8.15 -5.17
N ASP A 327 -0.39 -9.02 -6.11
CA ASP A 327 -1.29 -10.15 -5.89
C ASP A 327 -0.51 -11.26 -5.19
N ILE A 328 -1.01 -11.69 -4.04
CA ILE A 328 -0.45 -12.74 -3.18
C ILE A 328 -1.44 -13.89 -2.95
N SER A 329 -2.53 -13.95 -3.73
CA SER A 329 -3.62 -14.96 -3.59
C SER A 329 -3.16 -16.42 -3.68
N GLN A 330 -1.94 -16.66 -4.16
CA GLN A 330 -1.34 -17.98 -4.29
C GLN A 330 -0.52 -18.41 -3.06
N LEU A 331 -0.33 -17.53 -2.08
CA LEU A 331 0.31 -17.86 -0.81
C LEU A 331 -0.66 -18.65 0.09
N LEU A 332 -0.09 -19.36 1.06
CA LEU A 332 -0.85 -20.03 2.11
C LEU A 332 -1.30 -19.07 3.22
N MET A 333 -0.76 -17.85 3.22
CA MET A 333 -1.07 -16.76 4.16
C MET A 333 -1.74 -15.62 3.40
N ASP A 334 -2.62 -14.91 4.08
CA ASP A 334 -3.30 -13.74 3.51
C ASP A 334 -2.50 -12.45 3.73
N SER A 335 -2.99 -11.33 3.20
CA SER A 335 -2.31 -10.04 3.26
C SER A 335 -2.13 -9.54 4.69
N VAL A 336 -3.10 -9.78 5.56
CA VAL A 336 -3.05 -9.35 6.96
C VAL A 336 -1.93 -10.09 7.66
N GLU A 337 -1.90 -11.42 7.59
CA GLU A 337 -0.85 -12.23 8.20
C GLU A 337 0.54 -11.91 7.62
N LEU A 338 0.67 -11.80 6.29
CA LEU A 338 1.95 -11.48 5.66
C LEU A 338 2.49 -10.12 6.12
N THR A 339 1.63 -9.11 6.19
CA THR A 339 2.06 -7.76 6.62
C THR A 339 2.45 -7.71 8.10
N GLU A 340 1.75 -8.44 8.98
CA GLU A 340 2.10 -8.54 10.39
C GLU A 340 3.45 -9.25 10.59
N ARG A 341 3.66 -10.37 9.88
CA ARG A 341 4.94 -11.09 9.91
C ARG A 341 6.08 -10.25 9.35
N LEU A 342 5.91 -9.55 8.23
CA LEU A 342 6.96 -8.64 7.72
C LEU A 342 7.26 -7.52 8.72
N ALA A 343 6.24 -6.99 9.39
CA ALA A 343 6.41 -5.95 10.41
C ALA A 343 7.23 -6.44 11.61
N SER A 344 7.12 -7.72 12.01
CA SER A 344 7.97 -8.30 13.05
C SER A 344 9.44 -8.44 12.65
N HIS A 345 9.74 -8.39 11.34
CA HIS A 345 11.10 -8.28 10.79
C HIS A 345 11.55 -6.84 10.53
N GLY A 346 10.75 -5.84 10.96
CA GLY A 346 11.07 -4.42 10.77
C GLY A 346 10.75 -3.88 9.38
N ILE A 347 10.01 -4.62 8.55
CA ILE A 347 9.60 -4.19 7.20
C ILE A 347 8.10 -3.92 7.18
N LEU A 348 7.69 -2.67 6.96
CA LEU A 348 6.28 -2.34 6.80
C LEU A 348 5.91 -2.30 5.32
N VAL A 349 4.89 -3.07 4.94
CA VAL A 349 4.21 -2.97 3.64
C VAL A 349 2.72 -2.66 3.88
N ARG A 350 2.01 -2.15 2.86
CA ARG A 350 0.60 -1.78 3.02
C ARG A 350 -0.27 -3.00 2.74
N ASP A 351 -0.93 -3.53 3.77
CA ASP A 351 -2.06 -4.44 3.62
C ASP A 351 -3.14 -3.77 2.75
N CYS A 352 -3.73 -4.47 1.78
CA CYS A 352 -4.81 -3.92 0.95
C CYS A 352 -6.20 -4.46 1.29
N SER A 353 -6.37 -5.19 2.39
CA SER A 353 -7.68 -5.75 2.81
C SER A 353 -8.79 -4.72 3.04
N SER A 354 -8.43 -3.46 3.34
CA SER A 354 -9.41 -2.38 3.51
C SER A 354 -9.95 -1.82 2.19
N PHE A 355 -9.27 -2.07 1.07
CA PHE A 355 -9.70 -1.58 -0.23
C PHE A 355 -10.78 -2.47 -0.80
N TYR A 356 -11.91 -1.88 -1.17
CA TYR A 356 -13.03 -2.60 -1.76
C TYR A 356 -12.61 -3.35 -3.04
N LEU A 357 -13.07 -4.60 -3.21
CA LEU A 357 -12.74 -5.54 -4.30
C LEU A 357 -11.35 -6.21 -4.27
N LEU A 358 -10.49 -5.90 -3.30
CA LEU A 358 -9.18 -6.57 -3.20
C LEU A 358 -9.18 -7.77 -2.23
N ASP A 359 -10.14 -7.88 -1.31
CA ASP A 359 -10.14 -8.90 -0.27
C ASP A 359 -8.76 -8.99 0.43
N ASN A 360 -8.38 -10.15 0.99
CA ASN A 360 -7.09 -10.31 1.69
C ASN A 360 -5.96 -10.80 0.75
N ASP A 361 -6.10 -10.57 -0.55
CA ASP A 361 -5.23 -11.18 -1.57
C ASP A 361 -4.14 -10.23 -2.09
N TYR A 362 -4.09 -8.99 -1.59
CA TYR A 362 -3.18 -7.98 -2.11
C TYR A 362 -2.41 -7.24 -1.02
N ILE A 363 -1.17 -6.88 -1.35
CA ILE A 363 -0.38 -5.90 -0.62
C ILE A 363 0.12 -4.83 -1.58
N ARG A 364 0.39 -3.63 -1.08
CA ARG A 364 1.05 -2.56 -1.83
C ARG A 364 2.40 -2.24 -1.21
N ILE A 365 3.42 -2.19 -2.06
CA ILE A 365 4.81 -1.96 -1.65
C ILE A 365 5.29 -0.67 -2.30
N ALA A 366 5.74 0.30 -1.50
CA ALA A 366 6.37 1.51 -2.02
C ALA A 366 7.70 1.18 -2.70
N VAL A 367 8.00 1.87 -3.79
CA VAL A 367 9.32 1.83 -4.42
C VAL A 367 10.29 2.52 -3.47
N ARG A 368 11.44 1.88 -3.25
CA ARG A 368 12.52 2.30 -2.35
C ARG A 368 13.86 2.07 -3.04
N THR A 369 14.95 2.26 -2.31
CA THR A 369 16.30 1.96 -2.82
C THR A 369 16.49 0.45 -3.04
N ARG A 370 17.46 0.07 -3.89
CA ARG A 370 17.86 -1.33 -4.09
C ARG A 370 18.24 -2.04 -2.79
N ASP A 371 18.96 -1.36 -1.92
CA ASP A 371 19.39 -1.93 -0.63
C ASP A 371 18.17 -2.26 0.26
N GLU A 372 17.21 -1.34 0.35
CA GLU A 372 15.95 -1.59 1.09
C GLU A 372 15.08 -2.66 0.40
N THR A 373 15.10 -2.71 -0.93
CA THR A 373 14.43 -3.76 -1.70
C THR A 373 15.06 -5.13 -1.40
N ASP A 374 16.38 -5.24 -1.32
CA ASP A 374 17.07 -6.48 -0.99
C ASP A 374 16.73 -6.96 0.43
N LEU A 375 16.62 -6.03 1.38
CA LEU A 375 16.18 -6.32 2.75
C LEU A 375 14.73 -6.81 2.80
N LEU A 376 13.82 -6.21 2.02
CA LEU A 376 12.45 -6.70 1.87
C LEU A 376 12.44 -8.14 1.34
N ILE A 377 13.20 -8.44 0.29
CA ILE A 377 13.23 -9.78 -0.32
C ILE A 377 13.78 -10.81 0.66
N GLN A 378 14.78 -10.45 1.46
CA GLN A 378 15.28 -11.30 2.54
C GLN A 378 14.19 -11.56 3.58
N ALA A 379 13.51 -10.53 4.08
CA ALA A 379 12.45 -10.66 5.06
C ALA A 379 11.28 -11.52 4.55
N ILE A 380 10.88 -11.37 3.28
CA ILE A 380 9.89 -12.25 2.64
C ILE A 380 10.38 -13.71 2.67
N GLY A 381 11.65 -13.96 2.33
CA GLY A 381 12.22 -15.30 2.37
C GLY A 381 12.19 -15.94 3.77
N ASP A 382 12.50 -15.16 4.80
CA ASP A 382 12.45 -15.58 6.20
C ASP A 382 11.00 -15.92 6.60
N VAL A 383 10.05 -15.01 6.36
CA VAL A 383 8.62 -15.18 6.67
C VAL A 383 8.02 -16.41 5.97
N LEU A 384 8.32 -16.61 4.69
CA LEU A 384 7.85 -17.79 3.95
C LEU A 384 8.44 -19.08 4.50
N THR A 385 9.71 -19.05 4.95
CA THR A 385 10.38 -20.21 5.55
C THR A 385 9.77 -20.55 6.91
N GLU A 386 9.49 -19.55 7.74
CA GLU A 386 8.86 -19.70 9.05
C GLU A 386 7.44 -20.26 8.93
N SER A 387 6.60 -19.64 8.09
CA SER A 387 5.25 -20.13 7.82
C SER A 387 5.25 -21.55 7.24
N GLY A 388 6.19 -21.84 6.33
CA GLY A 388 6.37 -23.19 5.80
C GLY A 388 6.69 -24.23 6.87
N LYS A 389 7.54 -23.88 7.87
CA LYS A 389 7.86 -24.76 9.01
C LYS A 389 6.64 -24.97 9.90
N GLU A 390 5.95 -23.90 10.27
CA GLU A 390 4.74 -23.97 11.11
C GLU A 390 3.66 -24.84 10.46
N TYR A 391 3.42 -24.67 9.16
CA TYR A 391 2.51 -25.51 8.40
C TYR A 391 2.95 -26.98 8.38
N ALA A 392 4.24 -27.24 8.22
CA ALA A 392 4.80 -28.60 8.26
C ALA A 392 4.55 -29.26 9.63
N GLU A 393 4.78 -28.53 10.72
CA GLU A 393 4.56 -28.99 12.09
C GLU A 393 3.08 -29.27 12.38
N GLU A 394 2.16 -28.40 11.93
CA GLU A 394 0.74 -28.62 12.09
C GLU A 394 0.28 -29.88 11.32
N LYS A 395 0.75 -30.04 10.07
CA LYS A 395 0.46 -31.24 9.28
C LYS A 395 1.04 -32.50 9.91
N LEU A 396 2.21 -32.39 10.54
CA LEU A 396 2.81 -33.50 11.29
C LEU A 396 1.93 -33.90 12.46
N LYS A 397 1.46 -32.94 13.28
CA LYS A 397 0.54 -33.19 14.40
C LYS A 397 -0.75 -33.87 13.94
N GLN A 398 -1.39 -33.34 12.89
CA GLN A 398 -2.58 -33.95 12.28
C GLN A 398 -2.33 -35.39 11.83
N THR A 399 -1.17 -35.65 11.23
CA THR A 399 -0.78 -36.99 10.77
C THR A 399 -0.61 -37.97 11.94
N ILE A 400 0.02 -37.52 13.04
CA ILE A 400 0.18 -38.31 14.26
C ILE A 400 -1.19 -38.62 14.89
N GLU A 401 -2.10 -37.64 14.94
CA GLU A 401 -3.45 -37.81 15.47
C GLU A 401 -4.30 -38.79 14.66
N CYS A 402 -4.30 -38.67 13.32
CA CYS A 402 -4.96 -39.64 12.43
C CYS A 402 -4.39 -41.06 12.59
N ALA A 403 -3.07 -41.19 12.71
CA ALA A 403 -2.43 -42.48 12.94
C ALA A 403 -2.83 -43.06 14.30
N ALA A 404 -2.95 -42.23 15.34
CA ALA A 404 -3.40 -42.64 16.67
C ALA A 404 -4.88 -43.04 16.72
N SER A 405 -5.74 -42.44 15.90
CA SER A 405 -7.16 -42.80 15.78
C SER A 405 -7.42 -44.06 14.95
N GLY A 406 -6.38 -44.63 14.32
CA GLY A 406 -6.47 -45.83 13.48
C GLY A 406 -6.93 -45.55 12.05
N GLU A 407 -7.00 -44.28 11.64
CA GLU A 407 -7.25 -43.88 10.26
C GLU A 407 -5.98 -44.05 9.40
N PRO A 408 -6.10 -44.36 8.09
CA PRO A 408 -4.94 -44.49 7.23
C PRO A 408 -4.22 -43.14 7.09
N ALA A 409 -2.99 -43.06 7.60
CA ALA A 409 -2.16 -41.87 7.52
C ALA A 409 -1.69 -41.54 6.08
N SER A 410 -1.72 -42.51 5.16
CA SER A 410 -1.33 -42.28 3.76
C SER A 410 -2.44 -41.56 2.97
N ARG A 411 -2.13 -40.36 2.48
CA ARG A 411 -3.04 -39.56 1.63
C ARG A 411 -3.07 -40.08 0.18
N ASN A 412 -3.80 -41.15 -0.06
CA ASN A 412 -4.03 -41.68 -1.42
C ASN A 412 -5.01 -40.82 -2.24
N THR A 413 -5.60 -39.79 -1.63
CA THR A 413 -6.55 -38.84 -2.23
C THR A 413 -5.94 -37.46 -2.51
N CYS A 414 -4.64 -37.29 -2.30
CA CYS A 414 -3.94 -36.05 -2.66
C CYS A 414 -3.96 -35.87 -4.18
N GLU A 415 -4.21 -34.64 -4.66
CA GLU A 415 -4.19 -34.33 -6.11
C GLU A 415 -2.83 -34.62 -6.77
N TYR A 416 -1.76 -34.58 -5.97
CA TYR A 416 -0.40 -34.90 -6.40
C TYR A 416 -0.04 -36.38 -6.22
N TYR A 417 -0.95 -37.24 -5.75
CA TYR A 417 -0.64 -38.66 -5.53
C TYR A 417 -0.58 -39.45 -6.84
N PRO A 418 0.47 -40.27 -7.08
CA PRO A 418 1.72 -40.38 -6.30
C PRO A 418 2.73 -39.27 -6.64
N CYS A 419 3.33 -38.64 -5.62
CA CYS A 419 4.04 -37.37 -5.78
C CYS A 419 5.47 -37.48 -6.35
N HIS A 420 6.25 -38.51 -5.99
CA HIS A 420 7.69 -38.57 -6.30
C HIS A 420 8.13 -39.85 -7.04
N PHE A 421 7.54 -41.03 -6.77
CA PHE A 421 7.82 -42.28 -7.50
C PHE A 421 6.80 -43.40 -7.23
N PRO A 422 6.72 -44.45 -8.07
CA PRO A 422 5.81 -45.58 -7.85
C PRO A 422 6.06 -46.30 -6.51
N GLY A 423 5.02 -46.47 -5.69
CA GLY A 423 5.09 -47.17 -4.40
C GLY A 423 5.48 -46.30 -3.19
N GLN A 424 5.54 -44.97 -3.36
CA GLN A 424 5.81 -44.02 -2.29
C GLN A 424 4.73 -44.02 -1.20
N ASP A 425 5.14 -43.92 0.06
CA ASP A 425 4.25 -43.60 1.19
C ASP A 425 4.28 -42.08 1.45
N CYS A 426 3.13 -41.44 1.25
CA CYS A 426 2.95 -39.99 1.34
C CYS A 426 2.50 -39.51 2.72
N THR A 427 2.56 -40.38 3.75
CA THR A 427 2.22 -40.02 5.14
C THR A 427 2.97 -38.76 5.60
N PHE A 428 4.28 -38.67 5.33
CA PHE A 428 5.08 -37.47 5.56
C PHE A 428 5.24 -36.67 4.26
N CYS A 429 4.13 -36.17 3.72
CA CYS A 429 4.17 -35.27 2.55
C CYS A 429 5.05 -34.03 2.83
N PHE A 430 5.02 -33.55 4.07
CA PHE A 430 6.04 -32.66 4.63
C PHE A 430 6.97 -33.49 5.51
N CYS A 431 8.27 -33.46 5.21
CA CYS A 431 9.24 -34.23 5.97
C CYS A 431 9.38 -33.64 7.38
N PRO A 432 9.17 -34.43 8.45
CA PRO A 432 9.25 -33.93 9.82
C PRO A 432 10.67 -33.53 10.25
N PHE A 433 11.67 -33.81 9.41
CA PHE A 433 13.07 -33.49 9.65
C PHE A 433 13.55 -32.30 8.82
N TYR A 434 12.67 -31.56 8.12
CA TYR A 434 13.09 -30.46 7.24
C TYR A 434 13.43 -29.17 8.02
N PRO A 435 14.54 -28.47 7.69
CA PRO A 435 15.67 -28.94 6.90
C PRO A 435 16.54 -29.91 7.73
N CYS A 436 16.92 -31.06 7.16
CA CYS A 436 17.73 -32.05 7.90
C CYS A 436 19.24 -31.83 7.72
N GLU A 437 19.61 -31.10 6.67
CA GLU A 437 20.99 -30.69 6.34
C GLU A 437 22.01 -31.84 6.20
N ASP A 438 21.53 -33.09 6.10
CA ASP A 438 22.36 -34.28 5.94
C ASP A 438 22.34 -34.79 4.50
N SER A 439 23.45 -34.59 3.78
CA SER A 439 23.57 -34.94 2.37
C SER A 439 23.53 -36.44 2.09
N ARG A 440 23.70 -37.29 3.12
CA ARG A 440 23.56 -38.74 2.99
C ARG A 440 22.12 -39.14 2.66
N THR A 441 21.14 -38.30 3.00
CA THR A 441 19.74 -38.52 2.62
C THR A 441 19.50 -38.41 1.11
N GLY A 442 20.45 -37.88 0.35
CA GLY A 442 20.28 -37.48 -1.06
C GLY A 442 19.86 -36.01 -1.21
N GLY A 443 19.65 -35.29 -0.11
CA GLY A 443 19.42 -33.84 -0.11
C GLY A 443 20.69 -33.03 -0.34
N ARG A 444 20.54 -31.77 -0.75
CA ARG A 444 21.66 -30.85 -1.00
C ARG A 444 21.23 -29.40 -0.80
N TRP A 445 22.17 -28.55 -0.39
CA TRP A 445 22.00 -27.10 -0.49
C TRP A 445 22.00 -26.68 -1.96
N ILE A 446 20.97 -25.95 -2.37
CA ILE A 446 20.87 -25.31 -3.69
C ILE A 446 20.80 -23.80 -3.49
N ASP A 447 21.29 -23.06 -4.49
CA ASP A 447 21.14 -21.60 -4.50
C ASP A 447 19.67 -21.25 -4.78
N SER A 448 19.08 -20.39 -3.95
CA SER A 448 17.71 -19.91 -4.13
C SER A 448 17.67 -18.85 -5.23
N THR A 449 16.55 -18.81 -5.97
CA THR A 449 16.26 -17.73 -6.93
C THR A 449 16.17 -16.35 -6.26
N THR A 450 15.92 -16.32 -4.94
CA THR A 450 15.81 -15.10 -4.13
C THR A 450 17.13 -14.66 -3.50
N GLY A 451 18.22 -15.41 -3.72
CA GLY A 451 19.49 -15.25 -3.02
C GLY A 451 19.58 -16.14 -1.77
N GLY A 452 20.80 -16.55 -1.42
CA GLY A 452 21.05 -17.49 -0.30
C GLY A 452 20.98 -18.97 -0.70
N LYS A 453 21.09 -19.85 0.29
CA LYS A 453 21.05 -21.31 0.11
C LYS A 453 19.81 -21.90 0.79
N VAL A 454 19.08 -22.75 0.07
CA VAL A 454 17.95 -23.53 0.60
C VAL A 454 18.26 -25.02 0.52
N TRP A 455 17.78 -25.78 1.50
CA TRP A 455 17.97 -27.22 1.53
C TRP A 455 16.96 -27.90 0.60
N SER A 456 17.43 -28.55 -0.46
CA SER A 456 16.58 -29.34 -1.36
C SER A 456 16.56 -30.81 -0.94
N CYS A 457 15.35 -31.34 -0.72
CA CYS A 457 15.10 -32.76 -0.43
C CYS A 457 14.72 -33.60 -1.67
N GLU A 458 14.85 -33.05 -2.89
CA GLU A 458 14.42 -33.70 -4.14
C GLU A 458 14.98 -35.13 -4.32
N GLY A 459 16.22 -35.36 -3.89
CA GLY A 459 16.87 -36.67 -3.95
C GLY A 459 16.55 -37.64 -2.80
N CYS A 460 15.76 -37.21 -1.80
CA CYS A 460 15.50 -38.00 -0.61
C CYS A 460 14.36 -39.01 -0.82
N THR A 461 14.69 -40.31 -0.74
CA THR A 461 13.70 -41.39 -0.83
C THR A 461 13.40 -42.07 0.52
N ILE A 462 14.22 -41.81 1.55
CA ILE A 462 14.23 -42.57 2.80
C ILE A 462 12.92 -42.41 3.55
N ILE A 463 12.49 -41.16 3.78
CA ILE A 463 11.28 -40.82 4.56
C ILE A 463 9.98 -41.24 3.87
N HIS A 464 10.06 -41.72 2.63
CA HIS A 464 8.93 -42.14 1.82
C HIS A 464 8.81 -43.66 1.67
N ARG A 465 9.71 -44.43 2.28
CA ARG A 465 9.60 -45.90 2.32
C ARG A 465 8.59 -46.29 3.40
N LYS A 466 7.61 -47.13 3.05
CA LYS A 466 6.53 -47.55 3.96
C LYS A 466 7.00 -48.04 5.33
N GLU A 467 8.08 -48.83 5.35
CA GLU A 467 8.67 -49.37 6.59
C GLU A 467 9.26 -48.26 7.47
N VAL A 468 10.00 -47.33 6.86
CA VAL A 468 10.57 -46.14 7.54
C VAL A 468 9.47 -45.26 8.10
N VAL A 469 8.42 -44.99 7.30
CA VAL A 469 7.27 -44.20 7.73
C VAL A 469 6.63 -44.80 8.99
N GLN A 470 6.37 -46.12 8.98
CA GLN A 470 5.76 -46.81 10.12
C GLN A 470 6.63 -46.73 11.38
N ASP A 471 7.95 -46.87 11.24
CA ASP A 471 8.85 -46.82 12.39
C ASP A 471 9.05 -45.40 12.93
N VAL A 472 9.08 -44.39 12.06
CA VAL A 472 9.06 -42.98 12.47
C VAL A 472 7.74 -42.68 13.19
N LEU A 473 6.58 -43.03 12.64
CA LEU A 473 5.28 -42.81 13.29
C LEU A 473 5.20 -43.43 14.68
N LYS A 474 5.67 -44.67 14.86
CA LYS A 474 5.69 -45.33 16.18
C LYS A 474 6.50 -44.58 17.22
N ILE A 475 7.54 -43.84 16.82
CA ILE A 475 8.34 -43.01 17.73
C ILE A 475 7.61 -41.70 18.00
N LEU A 476 7.05 -41.07 16.97
CA LEU A 476 6.34 -39.80 17.09
C LEU A 476 5.04 -39.89 17.89
N MET A 477 4.40 -41.06 17.95
CA MET A 477 3.19 -41.32 18.74
C MET A 477 3.44 -41.55 20.25
N ARG A 478 4.67 -41.38 20.75
CA ARG A 478 5.00 -41.56 22.17
C ARG A 478 4.66 -40.32 22.97
N ASP A 479 4.28 -40.49 24.25
CA ASP A 479 3.95 -39.43 25.23
C ASP A 479 5.16 -38.56 25.68
N ILE A 480 6.03 -38.17 24.75
CA ILE A 480 7.20 -37.30 24.96
C ILE A 480 7.04 -36.07 24.03
N GLU A 481 7.63 -34.93 24.38
CA GLU A 481 7.62 -33.73 23.52
C GLU A 481 8.12 -34.02 22.10
N THR A 482 7.50 -33.36 21.10
CA THR A 482 7.69 -33.64 19.66
C THR A 482 9.15 -33.50 19.21
N GLU A 483 9.88 -32.48 19.68
CA GLU A 483 11.30 -32.29 19.32
C GLU A 483 12.20 -33.44 19.78
N ASP A 484 11.95 -33.96 20.97
CA ASP A 484 12.70 -35.09 21.51
C ASP A 484 12.36 -36.38 20.76
N ASN A 485 11.09 -36.56 20.38
CA ASN A 485 10.69 -37.67 19.51
C ASN A 485 11.32 -37.57 18.11
N LEU A 486 11.49 -36.38 17.55
CA LEU A 486 12.17 -36.18 16.26
C LEU A 486 13.64 -36.55 16.33
N LYS A 487 14.36 -36.12 17.37
CA LYS A 487 15.76 -36.53 17.58
C LYS A 487 15.89 -38.05 17.68
N VAL A 488 15.02 -38.69 18.47
CA VAL A 488 15.00 -40.15 18.63
C VAL A 488 14.65 -40.85 17.31
N ALA A 489 13.70 -40.33 16.54
CA ALA A 489 13.32 -40.90 15.25
C ALA A 489 14.46 -40.76 14.22
N TRP A 490 15.17 -39.62 14.22
CA TRP A 490 16.34 -39.42 13.40
C TRP A 490 17.44 -40.43 13.71
N GLU A 491 17.84 -40.54 14.98
CA GLU A 491 18.93 -41.44 15.38
C GLU A 491 18.59 -42.92 15.22
N ARG A 492 17.35 -43.32 15.52
CA ARG A 492 16.97 -44.75 15.56
C ARG A 492 16.41 -45.27 14.26
N VAL A 493 15.88 -44.41 13.40
CA VAL A 493 15.22 -44.83 12.15
C VAL A 493 15.90 -44.23 10.93
N ILE A 494 16.19 -42.93 10.92
CA ILE A 494 16.78 -42.30 9.72
C ILE A 494 18.25 -42.69 9.56
N VAL A 495 19.09 -42.49 10.58
CA VAL A 495 20.54 -42.79 10.51
C VAL A 495 20.85 -44.23 10.07
N PRO A 496 20.14 -45.28 10.53
CA PRO A 496 20.34 -46.64 10.05
C PRO A 496 19.92 -46.89 8.60
N ASN A 497 19.14 -46.00 7.99
CA ASN A 497 18.60 -46.11 6.63
C ASN A 497 19.26 -45.16 5.61
N LEU A 498 20.28 -44.38 6.04
CA LEU A 498 21.06 -43.46 5.21
C LEU A 498 21.91 -44.18 4.14
#